data_AF-C5E2P1-F1
#
_entry.id   AF-C5E2P1-F1
#
_cell.length_a   1.000
_cell.length_b   1.000
_cell.length_c   1.000
_cell.angle_alpha   90.00
_cell.angle_beta   90.00
_cell.angle_gamma   90.00
#
_symmetry.space_group_name_H-M   'P 1'
#
loop_
_entity.id
_entity.type
_entity.pdbx_description
1 polymer ?
#
loop_
_entity_poly.entity_id
_entity_poly.type
_entity_poly.pdbx_seq_one_letter_code
_entity_poly.pdbx_strand_id
1 'polypeptide(L)'
;MELSLYKIFLFSLCPLTLLVGQLVSFRVHLEVDKDGWLNTYFVKQGWFWTSLVGWWCMIRYGGFGPRGTWKRTLLRYAILTVWWFVFTQSLWSEAAPLMDLVFTATGGRCSFEVFDLSDSPTWGINEKFHDTFSRRQSSLQKLYNALKKGAQNPPSLLQNAVSEIEYWISEGKGHLRGEDVTPSQLNSLIDSALHSWKKINSSNLCRSMGGYWIGGHDPSGHIFLITLMCMFLLGELQAIGKRALRVLKTHNKYWQQLREHGTSVLTLGGLWNLVAHPPATKKQLFKQLGLIPLDISQHLTQLFGATAKFIVWENPVVLLVLFTFLWWWSLLITTIAFHTLWEQLSGLLCAYIVAGFVYWKLV
;
A
#
# COMPACT_ATOMS: atom_id res chain seq x y z
N MET A 1 33.65 -18.69 -5.41
CA MET A 1 32.22 -18.39 -5.20
C MET A 1 32.03 -16.90 -5.41
N GLU A 2 31.93 -16.46 -6.66
CA GLU A 2 31.94 -15.02 -6.97
C GLU A 2 30.54 -14.41 -6.78
N LEU A 3 30.43 -13.52 -5.80
CA LEU A 3 29.23 -12.71 -5.59
C LEU A 3 29.20 -11.66 -6.71
N SER A 4 28.29 -11.82 -7.68
CA SER A 4 28.17 -10.83 -8.76
C SER A 4 27.76 -9.47 -8.19
N LEU A 5 28.21 -8.38 -8.80
CA LEU A 5 27.81 -7.01 -8.43
C LEU A 5 26.28 -6.86 -8.35
N TYR A 6 25.55 -7.58 -9.20
CA TYR A 6 24.10 -7.59 -9.17
C TYR A 6 23.52 -8.25 -7.90
N LYS A 7 24.11 -9.34 -7.41
CA LYS A 7 23.68 -9.97 -6.15
C LYS A 7 23.95 -9.04 -4.97
N ILE A 8 25.09 -8.32 -4.97
CA ILE A 8 25.39 -7.30 -3.97
C ILE A 8 24.29 -6.23 -3.97
N PHE A 9 23.97 -5.68 -5.14
CA PHE A 9 22.90 -4.69 -5.31
C PHE A 9 21.53 -5.20 -4.84
N LEU A 10 21.13 -6.41 -5.24
CA LEU A 10 19.86 -7.02 -4.86
C LEU A 10 19.70 -7.12 -3.34
N PHE A 11 20.74 -7.59 -2.64
CA PHE A 11 20.67 -7.77 -1.19
C PHE A 11 20.90 -6.48 -0.40
N SER A 12 21.60 -5.49 -0.96
CA SER A 12 21.89 -4.24 -0.26
C SER A 12 20.81 -3.16 -0.41
N LEU A 13 20.00 -3.19 -1.48
CA LEU A 13 19.06 -2.10 -1.80
C LEU A 13 18.12 -1.75 -0.64
N CYS A 14 17.40 -2.73 -0.07
CA CYS A 14 16.42 -2.46 0.99
C CYS A 14 17.08 -2.03 2.32
N PRO A 15 18.14 -2.69 2.82
CA PRO A 15 18.90 -2.23 3.98
C PRO A 15 19.48 -0.83 3.83
N LEU A 16 20.07 -0.51 2.67
CA LEU A 16 20.57 0.85 2.42
C LEU A 16 19.44 1.87 2.43
N THR A 17 18.28 1.52 1.85
CA THR A 17 17.11 2.40 1.82
C THR A 17 16.56 2.66 3.23
N LEU A 18 16.57 1.64 4.10
CA LEU A 18 16.22 1.81 5.51
C LEU A 18 17.19 2.76 6.21
N LEU A 19 18.50 2.59 6.02
CA LEU A 19 19.51 3.48 6.60
C LEU A 19 19.34 4.93 6.12
N VAL A 20 19.18 5.14 4.81
CA VAL A 20 18.97 6.46 4.22
C VAL A 20 17.67 7.09 4.75
N GLY A 21 16.57 6.33 4.78
CA GLY A 21 15.29 6.81 5.29
C GLY A 21 15.35 7.23 6.75
N GLN A 22 16.07 6.47 7.59
CA GLN A 22 16.29 6.82 8.99
C GLN A 22 17.10 8.10 9.16
N LEU A 23 18.18 8.27 8.39
CA LEU A 23 18.97 9.50 8.39
C LEU A 23 18.14 10.72 7.98
N VAL A 24 17.24 10.56 7.01
CA VAL A 24 16.33 11.62 6.56
C VAL A 24 15.23 11.90 7.59
N SER A 25 14.67 10.87 8.23
CA SER A 25 13.62 11.00 9.25
C SER A 25 14.06 11.85 10.45
N PHE A 26 15.35 11.79 10.83
CA PHE A 26 15.90 12.70 11.87
C PHE A 26 15.88 14.18 11.49
N ARG A 27 15.72 14.52 10.20
CA ARG A 27 15.76 15.89 9.69
C ARG A 27 14.42 16.37 9.15
N VAL A 28 13.56 15.45 8.70
CA VAL A 28 12.32 15.76 7.98
C VAL A 28 11.18 14.91 8.54
N HIS A 29 10.12 15.58 8.98
CA HIS A 29 8.85 14.94 9.29
C HIS A 29 7.92 15.07 8.08
N LEU A 30 7.47 13.93 7.55
CA LEU A 30 6.53 13.88 6.45
C LEU A 30 5.15 13.47 6.98
N GLU A 31 4.17 14.35 6.82
CA GLU A 31 2.77 13.99 7.00
C GLU A 31 2.26 13.31 5.72
N VAL A 32 1.93 12.03 5.82
CA VAL A 32 1.48 11.21 4.69
C VAL A 32 0.08 10.72 4.96
N ASP A 33 -0.84 10.98 4.02
CA ASP A 33 -2.20 10.48 4.08
C ASP A 33 -2.23 8.96 3.88
N LYS A 34 -2.67 8.25 4.93
CA LYS A 34 -2.77 6.79 4.97
C LYS A 34 -3.99 6.26 4.20
N ASP A 35 -4.99 7.11 3.94
CA ASP A 35 -6.26 6.69 3.34
C ASP A 35 -6.46 7.19 1.90
N GLY A 36 -5.44 7.87 1.36
CA GLY A 36 -5.42 8.33 -0.03
C GLY A 36 -5.73 7.22 -1.05
N TRP A 37 -6.36 7.60 -2.15
CA TRP A 37 -6.78 6.69 -3.23
C TRP A 37 -5.64 5.78 -3.72
N LEU A 38 -4.45 6.35 -3.92
CA LEU A 38 -3.27 5.62 -4.37
C LEU A 38 -2.86 4.55 -3.35
N ASN A 39 -2.86 4.86 -2.06
CA ASN A 39 -2.49 3.88 -1.04
C ASN A 39 -3.52 2.74 -0.99
N THR A 40 -4.80 3.07 -1.06
CA THR A 40 -5.88 2.09 -0.87
C THR A 40 -6.03 1.09 -2.03
N TYR A 41 -5.94 1.55 -3.28
CA TYR A 41 -6.13 0.66 -4.44
C TYR A 41 -4.83 0.16 -5.05
N PHE A 42 -3.73 0.88 -4.88
CA PHE A 42 -2.45 0.52 -5.50
C PHE A 42 -1.50 -0.13 -4.50
N VAL A 43 -1.12 0.59 -3.43
CA VAL A 43 -0.11 0.10 -2.48
C VAL A 43 -0.61 -1.08 -1.64
N LYS A 44 -1.83 -1.01 -1.09
CA LYS A 44 -2.44 -2.12 -0.33
C LYS A 44 -2.64 -3.39 -1.18
N GLN A 45 -2.77 -3.24 -2.50
CA GLN A 45 -2.90 -4.36 -3.46
C GLN A 45 -1.57 -4.63 -4.19
N GLY A 46 -0.43 -4.19 -3.65
CA GLY A 46 0.85 -4.22 -4.35
C GLY A 46 1.30 -5.62 -4.78
N TRP A 47 0.89 -6.69 -4.07
CA TRP A 47 1.29 -8.06 -4.42
C TRP A 47 0.65 -8.50 -5.74
N PHE A 48 -0.64 -8.20 -5.92
CA PHE A 48 -1.36 -8.45 -7.17
C PHE A 48 -0.68 -7.77 -8.36
N TRP A 49 -0.38 -6.48 -8.21
CA TRP A 49 0.28 -5.66 -9.23
C TRP A 49 1.68 -6.16 -9.57
N THR A 50 2.45 -6.57 -8.56
CA THR A 50 3.78 -7.16 -8.69
C THR A 50 3.74 -8.50 -9.42
N SER A 51 2.79 -9.37 -9.07
CA SER A 51 2.57 -10.65 -9.73
C SER A 51 2.20 -10.45 -11.20
N LEU A 52 1.26 -9.55 -11.49
CA LEU A 52 0.78 -9.27 -12.83
C LEU A 52 1.95 -8.86 -13.76
N VAL A 53 2.75 -7.88 -13.34
CA VAL A 53 3.88 -7.39 -14.13
C VAL A 53 4.98 -8.46 -14.26
N GLY A 54 5.33 -9.15 -13.17
CA GLY A 54 6.34 -10.20 -13.18
C GLY A 54 6.00 -11.35 -14.13
N TRP A 55 4.76 -11.87 -14.04
CA TRP A 55 4.29 -12.94 -14.92
C TRP A 55 4.16 -12.49 -16.37
N TRP A 56 3.67 -11.28 -16.59
CA TRP A 56 3.55 -10.73 -17.94
C TRP A 56 4.91 -10.60 -18.64
N CYS A 57 5.94 -10.11 -17.94
CA CYS A 57 7.30 -10.09 -18.44
C CYS A 57 7.84 -11.51 -18.73
N MET A 58 7.55 -12.48 -17.86
CA MET A 58 7.98 -13.86 -18.05
C MET A 58 7.36 -14.50 -19.30
N ILE A 59 6.08 -14.28 -19.56
CA ILE A 59 5.41 -14.72 -20.79
C ILE A 59 6.10 -14.09 -22.01
N ARG A 60 6.30 -12.78 -21.98
CA ARG A 60 6.79 -12.01 -23.13
C ARG A 60 8.23 -12.34 -23.54
N TYR A 61 9.11 -12.62 -22.59
CA TYR A 61 10.54 -12.88 -22.83
C TYR A 61 10.92 -14.37 -22.85
N GLY A 62 9.93 -15.24 -23.08
CA GLY A 62 10.14 -16.66 -23.31
C GLY A 62 10.56 -17.42 -22.04
N GLY A 63 10.06 -17.00 -20.88
CA GLY A 63 10.27 -17.68 -19.60
C GLY A 63 9.70 -19.10 -19.57
N PHE A 64 8.63 -19.37 -20.33
CA PHE A 64 7.94 -20.66 -20.42
C PHE A 64 8.49 -21.62 -21.48
N GLY A 65 9.53 -21.24 -22.23
CA GLY A 65 10.11 -22.12 -23.25
C GLY A 65 10.77 -23.38 -22.67
N PRO A 66 11.15 -24.37 -23.51
CA PRO A 66 11.82 -25.60 -23.06
C PRO A 66 13.15 -25.35 -22.33
N ARG A 67 13.84 -24.25 -22.65
CA ARG A 67 15.06 -23.76 -21.96
C ARG A 67 14.76 -22.58 -21.02
N GLY A 68 13.50 -22.40 -20.66
CA GLY A 68 13.00 -21.30 -19.85
C GLY A 68 13.19 -21.53 -18.35
N THR A 69 13.34 -20.44 -17.59
CA THR A 69 13.56 -20.46 -16.14
C THR A 69 12.25 -20.47 -15.33
N TRP A 70 11.10 -20.74 -15.97
CA TRP A 70 9.79 -20.64 -15.33
C TRP A 70 9.62 -21.56 -14.12
N LYS A 71 10.17 -22.78 -14.12
CA LYS A 71 10.06 -23.69 -12.95
C LYS A 71 10.70 -23.09 -11.70
N ARG A 72 11.91 -22.51 -11.86
CA ARG A 72 12.61 -21.83 -10.77
C ARG A 72 11.83 -20.58 -10.34
N THR A 73 11.37 -19.79 -11.30
CA THR A 73 10.58 -18.57 -11.05
C THR A 73 9.28 -18.87 -10.31
N LEU A 74 8.54 -19.90 -10.75
CA LEU A 74 7.32 -20.38 -10.11
C LEU A 74 7.59 -20.85 -8.69
N LEU A 75 8.68 -21.58 -8.47
CA LEU A 75 9.08 -22.02 -7.13
C LEU A 75 9.40 -20.82 -6.23
N ARG A 76 10.17 -19.83 -6.71
CA ARG A 76 10.44 -18.59 -5.97
C ARG A 76 9.13 -17.86 -5.64
N TYR A 77 8.29 -17.64 -6.64
CA TYR A 77 7.00 -16.98 -6.49
C TYR A 77 6.09 -17.70 -5.49
N ALA A 78 6.00 -19.03 -5.55
CA ALA A 78 5.19 -19.83 -4.64
C ALA A 78 5.70 -19.71 -3.20
N ILE A 79 7.01 -19.84 -2.98
CA ILE A 79 7.61 -19.69 -1.64
C ILE A 79 7.34 -18.29 -1.07
N LEU A 80 7.56 -17.23 -1.87
CA LEU A 80 7.34 -15.85 -1.43
C LEU A 80 5.86 -15.55 -1.19
N THR A 81 4.95 -16.11 -2.01
CA THR A 81 3.50 -15.95 -1.85
C THR A 81 3.02 -16.64 -0.58
N VAL A 82 3.47 -17.88 -0.33
CA VAL A 82 3.18 -18.60 0.92
C VAL A 82 3.70 -17.82 2.11
N TRP A 83 4.91 -17.28 2.02
CA TRP A 83 5.49 -16.48 3.10
C TRP A 83 4.71 -15.20 3.38
N TRP A 84 4.34 -14.47 2.34
CA TRP A 84 3.47 -13.30 2.46
C TRP A 84 2.11 -13.65 3.10
N PHE A 85 1.51 -14.76 2.67
CA PHE A 85 0.22 -15.21 3.18
C PHE A 85 0.31 -15.59 4.66
N VAL A 86 1.30 -16.39 5.07
CA VAL A 86 1.55 -16.76 6.48
C VAL A 86 1.82 -15.53 7.35
N PHE A 87 2.56 -14.56 6.83
CA PHE A 87 2.94 -13.38 7.60
C PHE A 87 1.77 -12.42 7.84
N THR A 88 0.94 -12.20 6.82
CA THR A 88 -0.08 -11.13 6.81
C THR A 88 -1.52 -11.60 6.92
N GLN A 89 -1.83 -12.83 6.50
CA GLN A 89 -3.19 -13.36 6.46
C GLN A 89 -3.43 -14.36 7.58
N SER A 90 -4.68 -14.46 8.01
CA SER A 90 -5.12 -15.49 8.94
C SER A 90 -5.22 -16.81 8.17
N LEU A 91 -4.41 -17.80 8.56
CA LEU A 91 -4.33 -19.10 7.89
C LEU A 91 -5.57 -19.97 8.15
N TRP A 92 -6.17 -19.85 9.33
CA TRP A 92 -7.38 -20.55 9.77
C TRP A 92 -8.20 -19.66 10.70
N SER A 93 -9.50 -19.92 10.83
CA SER A 93 -10.45 -19.14 11.66
C SER A 93 -9.99 -18.90 13.10
N GLU A 94 -9.10 -19.75 13.63
CA GLU A 94 -8.55 -19.64 14.98
C GLU A 94 -7.09 -19.11 15.02
N ALA A 95 -6.38 -19.14 13.90
CA ALA A 95 -4.97 -18.75 13.83
C ALA A 95 -4.83 -17.31 13.34
N ALA A 96 -4.37 -16.43 14.24
CA ALA A 96 -4.01 -15.06 13.89
C ALA A 96 -2.81 -15.04 12.93
N PRO A 97 -2.67 -14.00 12.08
CA PRO A 97 -1.48 -13.78 11.27
C PRO A 97 -0.20 -13.80 12.12
N LEU A 98 0.94 -14.19 11.54
CA LEU A 98 2.20 -14.24 12.29
C LEU A 98 2.57 -12.88 12.89
N MET A 99 2.31 -11.78 12.18
CA MET A 99 2.55 -10.42 12.73
C MET A 99 1.71 -10.13 13.98
N ASP A 100 0.42 -10.50 13.99
CA ASP A 100 -0.48 -10.30 15.13
C ASP A 100 -0.09 -11.22 16.31
N LEU A 101 0.44 -12.41 16.03
CA LEU A 101 0.95 -13.32 17.04
C LEU A 101 2.22 -12.76 17.71
N VAL A 102 3.16 -12.21 16.93
CA VAL A 102 4.35 -11.55 17.47
C VAL A 102 3.96 -10.34 18.33
N PHE A 103 2.98 -9.55 17.87
CA PHE A 103 2.47 -8.42 18.64
C PHE A 103 1.88 -8.84 19.99
N THR A 104 1.01 -9.85 20.00
CA THR A 104 0.39 -10.34 21.25
C THR A 104 1.40 -11.04 22.16
N ALA A 105 2.37 -11.77 21.60
CA ALA A 105 3.45 -12.42 22.35
C ALA A 105 4.41 -11.41 23.02
N THR A 106 4.55 -10.22 22.46
CA THR A 106 5.38 -9.14 23.02
C THR A 106 4.61 -8.22 23.98
N GLY A 107 3.42 -8.63 24.40
CA GLY A 107 2.61 -7.93 25.41
C GLY A 107 1.56 -6.97 24.83
N GLY A 108 1.35 -6.99 23.51
CA GLY A 108 0.33 -6.17 22.87
C GLY A 108 -1.09 -6.69 23.06
N ARG A 109 -2.05 -5.76 23.16
CA ARG A 109 -3.48 -6.08 23.34
C ARG A 109 -4.40 -5.13 22.57
N CYS A 110 -5.65 -5.55 22.41
CA CYS A 110 -6.75 -4.64 22.05
C CYS A 110 -7.04 -3.74 23.24
N SER A 111 -7.20 -2.44 23.02
CA SER A 111 -7.73 -1.52 24.03
C SER A 111 -8.94 -0.77 23.49
N PHE A 112 -9.84 -0.41 24.41
CA PHE A 112 -11.09 0.33 24.17
C PHE A 112 -11.16 1.59 25.06
N GLU A 113 -10.06 2.34 25.17
CA GLU A 113 -10.01 3.61 25.91
C GLU A 113 -10.68 4.75 25.10
N VAL A 114 -12.01 4.78 25.13
CA VAL A 114 -12.82 5.78 24.42
C VAL A 114 -12.73 7.14 25.10
N PHE A 115 -12.81 7.15 26.43
CA PHE A 115 -12.88 8.37 27.23
C PHE A 115 -11.52 8.74 27.84
N ASP A 116 -11.31 10.03 28.09
CA ASP A 116 -10.11 10.51 28.78
C ASP A 116 -10.01 9.94 30.20
N LEU A 117 -8.77 9.64 30.62
CA LEU A 117 -8.46 9.08 31.94
C LEU A 117 -8.53 10.11 33.08
N SER A 118 -9.19 11.25 32.89
CA SER A 118 -9.32 12.25 33.94
C SER A 118 -10.27 11.74 35.02
N ASP A 119 -9.82 11.76 36.29
CA ASP A 119 -10.67 11.53 37.46
C ASP A 119 -11.67 12.70 37.71
N SER A 120 -11.63 13.73 36.85
CA SER A 120 -12.58 14.83 36.82
C SER A 120 -13.89 14.38 36.16
N PRO A 121 -15.07 14.85 36.63
CA PRO A 121 -16.38 14.57 36.01
C PRO A 121 -16.56 15.25 34.64
N THR A 122 -15.51 15.84 34.08
CA THR A 122 -15.49 16.40 32.73
C THR A 122 -15.24 15.27 31.73
N TRP A 123 -16.26 14.95 30.95
CA TRP A 123 -16.22 13.89 29.96
C TRP A 123 -15.55 14.37 28.66
N GLY A 124 -14.39 13.81 28.32
CA GLY A 124 -13.68 14.06 27.06
C GLY A 124 -13.47 12.76 26.27
N ILE A 125 -13.49 12.83 24.94
CA ILE A 125 -13.03 11.73 24.09
C ILE A 125 -11.51 11.75 24.12
N ASN A 126 -10.91 10.59 24.39
CA ASN A 126 -9.47 10.42 24.32
C ASN A 126 -8.97 10.77 22.92
N GLU A 127 -8.18 11.84 22.78
CA GLU A 127 -7.60 12.24 21.50
C GLU A 127 -6.66 11.17 20.92
N LYS A 128 -6.13 10.28 21.77
CA LYS A 128 -5.30 9.12 21.36
C LYS A 128 -6.14 7.93 20.88
N PHE A 129 -7.45 7.94 21.11
CA PHE A 129 -8.36 6.93 20.58
C PHE A 129 -8.44 7.10 19.06
N HIS A 130 -7.56 6.45 18.29
CA HIS A 130 -7.39 6.63 16.84
C HIS A 130 -6.85 8.00 16.37
N ASP A 131 -6.10 7.96 15.27
CA ASP A 131 -5.34 9.08 14.72
C ASP A 131 -6.22 10.14 14.02
N THR A 132 -7.24 9.71 13.26
CA THR A 132 -8.09 10.64 12.51
C THR A 132 -9.52 10.68 13.05
N PHE A 133 -10.18 11.83 12.91
CA PHE A 133 -11.59 11.99 13.32
C PHE A 133 -12.51 10.99 12.61
N SER A 134 -12.30 10.76 11.30
CA SER A 134 -13.07 9.76 10.54
C SER A 134 -12.91 8.34 11.10
N ARG A 135 -11.68 7.96 11.46
CA ARG A 135 -11.42 6.63 12.07
C ARG A 135 -12.01 6.53 13.46
N ARG A 136 -11.95 7.60 14.26
CA ARG A 136 -12.65 7.70 15.55
C ARG A 136 -14.14 7.43 15.41
N GLN A 137 -14.81 8.19 14.55
CA GLN A 137 -16.26 8.08 14.34
C GLN A 137 -16.65 6.66 13.87
N SER A 138 -15.91 6.10 12.90
CA SER A 138 -16.15 4.73 12.43
C SER A 138 -15.94 3.68 13.52
N SER A 139 -14.91 3.84 14.35
CA SER A 139 -14.64 2.92 15.46
C SER A 139 -15.69 3.01 16.56
N LEU A 140 -16.16 4.20 16.92
CA LEU A 140 -17.25 4.38 17.88
C LEU A 140 -18.54 3.69 17.40
N GLN A 141 -18.88 3.83 16.12
CA GLN A 141 -20.03 3.12 15.53
C GLN A 141 -19.87 1.59 15.59
N LYS A 142 -18.66 1.07 15.34
CA LYS A 142 -18.39 -0.37 15.45
C LYS A 142 -18.49 -0.86 16.89
N LEU A 143 -17.96 -0.08 17.83
CA LEU A 143 -18.02 -0.35 19.26
C LEU A 143 -19.46 -0.37 19.75
N TYR A 144 -20.26 0.64 19.42
CA TYR A 144 -21.69 0.69 19.71
C TYR A 144 -22.42 -0.58 19.21
N ASN A 145 -22.18 -0.95 17.95
CA ASN A 145 -22.77 -2.15 17.36
C ASN A 145 -22.30 -3.45 18.03
N ALA A 146 -21.04 -3.52 18.47
CA ALA A 146 -20.50 -4.67 19.18
C ALA A 146 -21.12 -4.81 20.58
N LEU A 147 -21.20 -3.70 21.34
CA LEU A 147 -21.83 -3.63 22.65
C LEU A 147 -23.31 -4.00 22.59
N LYS A 148 -24.05 -3.44 21.63
CA LYS A 148 -25.47 -3.74 21.42
C LYS A 148 -25.74 -5.20 21.07
N LYS A 149 -24.83 -5.86 20.33
CA LYS A 149 -24.96 -7.28 19.96
C LYS A 149 -24.57 -8.24 21.09
N GLY A 150 -23.54 -7.90 21.88
CA GLY A 150 -23.05 -8.75 22.96
C GLY A 150 -23.90 -8.67 24.25
N ALA A 151 -24.66 -7.59 24.41
CA ALA A 151 -25.52 -7.34 25.55
C ALA A 151 -26.81 -8.20 25.55
N GLN A 152 -26.72 -9.48 25.91
CA GLN A 152 -27.89 -10.25 26.36
C GLN A 152 -28.14 -9.91 27.85
N ASN A 153 -29.14 -9.07 28.13
CA ASN A 153 -29.39 -8.48 29.47
C ASN A 153 -28.18 -7.73 30.06
N PRO A 154 -27.78 -6.59 29.46
CA PRO A 154 -26.64 -5.82 29.95
C PRO A 154 -26.89 -5.31 31.37
N PRO A 155 -25.88 -5.34 32.26
CA PRO A 155 -25.91 -4.61 33.53
C PRO A 155 -26.31 -3.15 33.29
N SER A 156 -26.99 -2.51 34.24
CA SER A 156 -27.39 -1.09 34.12
C SER A 156 -26.22 -0.19 33.71
N LEU A 157 -25.05 -0.41 34.30
CA LEU A 157 -23.79 0.28 33.96
C LEU A 157 -23.38 0.17 32.48
N LEU A 158 -23.62 -0.99 31.85
CA LEU A 158 -23.31 -1.19 30.44
C LEU A 158 -24.36 -0.55 29.53
N GLN A 159 -25.63 -0.49 29.97
CA GLN A 159 -26.68 0.26 29.26
C GLN A 159 -26.37 1.75 29.26
N ASN A 160 -25.87 2.27 30.38
CA ASN A 160 -25.40 3.65 30.48
C ASN A 160 -24.25 3.86 29.50
N ALA A 161 -23.23 3.00 29.49
CA ALA A 161 -22.13 3.05 28.53
C ALA A 161 -22.58 3.11 27.06
N VAL A 162 -23.55 2.28 26.68
CA VAL A 162 -24.10 2.23 25.32
C VAL A 162 -24.87 3.51 24.98
N SER A 163 -25.70 4.00 25.91
CA SER A 163 -26.46 5.24 25.76
C SER A 163 -25.52 6.43 25.60
N GLU A 164 -24.40 6.43 26.31
CA GLU A 164 -23.39 7.49 26.20
C GLU A 164 -22.71 7.53 24.84
N ILE A 165 -22.30 6.36 24.35
CA ILE A 165 -21.72 6.26 23.01
C ILE A 165 -22.75 6.70 21.95
N GLU A 166 -24.03 6.37 22.12
CA GLU A 166 -25.12 6.79 21.23
C GLU A 166 -25.36 8.30 21.25
N TYR A 167 -25.37 8.91 22.43
CA TYR A 167 -25.50 10.36 22.59
C TYR A 167 -24.33 11.11 21.92
N TRP A 168 -23.10 10.64 22.13
CA TRP A 168 -21.93 11.23 21.48
C TRP A 168 -21.96 11.13 19.95
N ILE A 169 -22.41 9.99 19.42
CA ILE A 169 -22.56 9.80 17.97
C ILE A 169 -23.61 10.76 17.38
N SER A 170 -24.64 11.14 18.14
CA SER A 170 -25.77 11.95 17.67
C SER A 170 -25.65 13.45 17.91
N GLU A 171 -25.16 13.88 19.08
CA GLU A 171 -25.12 15.29 19.49
C GLU A 171 -23.74 15.93 19.44
N GLY A 172 -22.65 15.15 19.53
CA GLY A 172 -21.28 15.66 19.46
C GLY A 172 -20.89 16.66 20.57
N LYS A 173 -21.63 16.72 21.69
CA LYS A 173 -21.39 17.65 22.80
C LYS A 173 -20.77 16.95 24.00
N GLY A 174 -19.68 17.53 24.50
CA GLY A 174 -18.78 16.89 25.48
C GLY A 174 -19.09 17.07 26.95
N HIS A 175 -20.34 17.21 27.36
CA HIS A 175 -20.65 17.29 28.79
C HIS A 175 -21.85 16.43 29.14
N LEU A 176 -21.61 15.46 30.02
CA LEU A 176 -22.65 14.70 30.68
C LEU A 176 -23.01 15.33 32.02
N ARG A 177 -24.32 15.28 32.31
CA ARG A 177 -24.88 15.63 33.61
C ARG A 177 -25.19 14.33 34.36
N GLY A 178 -24.42 14.10 35.42
CA GLY A 178 -24.85 13.35 36.60
C GLY A 178 -25.03 11.84 36.43
N GLU A 179 -23.95 11.09 36.60
CA GLU A 179 -23.97 9.74 37.17
C GLU A 179 -22.72 9.52 38.03
N ASP A 180 -22.81 8.63 39.02
CA ASP A 180 -21.75 8.31 40.02
C ASP A 180 -20.54 7.54 39.44
N VAL A 181 -20.38 7.50 38.12
CA VAL A 181 -19.41 6.63 37.43
C VAL A 181 -18.32 7.49 36.76
N THR A 182 -17.06 7.14 37.01
CA THR A 182 -15.92 7.85 36.39
C THR A 182 -15.66 7.36 34.96
N PRO A 183 -15.10 8.20 34.06
CA PRO A 183 -14.71 7.79 32.71
C PRO A 183 -13.77 6.57 32.68
N SER A 184 -12.88 6.48 33.67
CA SER A 184 -11.95 5.35 33.85
C SER A 184 -12.69 4.03 34.17
N GLN A 185 -13.68 4.08 35.06
CA GLN A 185 -14.53 2.93 35.36
C GLN A 185 -15.28 2.47 34.11
N LEU A 186 -15.83 3.39 33.31
CA LEU A 186 -16.54 3.04 32.08
C LEU A 186 -15.64 2.40 31.03
N ASN A 187 -14.43 2.94 30.79
CA ASN A 187 -13.44 2.34 29.89
C ASN A 187 -13.11 0.90 30.32
N SER A 188 -12.86 0.66 31.61
CA SER A 188 -12.57 -0.69 32.12
C SER A 188 -13.74 -1.67 31.99
N LEU A 189 -14.98 -1.17 32.14
CA LEU A 189 -16.19 -1.96 31.96
C LEU A 189 -16.32 -2.39 30.48
N ILE A 190 -16.14 -1.47 29.55
CA ILE A 190 -16.19 -1.74 28.10
C ILE A 190 -15.10 -2.75 27.72
N ASP A 191 -13.86 -2.52 28.18
CA ASP A 191 -12.72 -3.39 27.90
C ASP A 191 -12.96 -4.81 28.40
N SER A 192 -13.39 -4.97 29.67
CA SER A 192 -13.65 -6.28 30.27
C SER A 192 -14.83 -7.00 29.61
N ALA A 193 -15.93 -6.29 29.29
CA ALA A 193 -17.08 -6.89 28.63
C ALA A 193 -16.71 -7.46 27.26
N LEU A 194 -16.01 -6.70 26.42
CA LEU A 194 -15.64 -7.12 25.07
C LEU A 194 -14.66 -8.30 25.07
N HIS A 195 -13.67 -8.28 25.97
CA HIS A 195 -12.73 -9.39 26.13
C HIS A 195 -13.41 -10.65 26.70
N SER A 196 -14.47 -10.50 27.50
CA SER A 196 -15.25 -11.64 28.02
C SER A 196 -16.09 -12.32 26.93
N TRP A 197 -16.64 -11.54 25.98
CA TRP A 197 -17.51 -12.08 24.94
C TRP A 197 -16.74 -12.72 23.79
N LYS A 198 -15.53 -12.24 23.48
CA LYS A 198 -14.76 -12.73 22.34
C LYS A 198 -13.26 -12.69 22.61
N LYS A 199 -12.58 -13.79 22.30
CA LYS A 199 -11.11 -13.84 22.31
C LYS A 199 -10.56 -12.97 21.16
N ILE A 200 -9.96 -11.84 21.51
CA ILE A 200 -9.42 -10.87 20.54
C ILE A 200 -7.94 -11.16 20.28
N ASN A 201 -7.65 -11.99 19.28
CA ASN A 201 -6.28 -12.44 18.96
C ASN A 201 -5.66 -11.80 17.71
N SER A 202 -6.40 -10.97 16.97
CA SER A 202 -5.94 -10.35 15.72
C SER A 202 -6.32 -8.87 15.62
N SER A 203 -5.48 -8.10 14.94
CA SER A 203 -5.65 -6.66 14.76
C SER A 203 -6.91 -6.34 13.94
N ASN A 204 -7.20 -7.17 12.93
CA ASN A 204 -8.42 -7.09 12.14
C ASN A 204 -9.67 -7.29 13.00
N LEU A 205 -9.65 -8.27 13.91
CA LEU A 205 -10.78 -8.51 14.80
C LEU A 205 -11.00 -7.35 15.77
N CYS A 206 -9.94 -6.80 16.36
CA CYS A 206 -10.05 -5.64 17.24
C CYS A 206 -10.61 -4.40 16.54
N ARG A 207 -10.09 -4.08 15.34
CA ARG A 207 -10.59 -2.98 14.51
C ARG A 207 -12.04 -3.19 14.08
N SER A 208 -12.48 -4.45 13.94
CA SER A 208 -13.88 -4.76 13.62
C SER A 208 -14.85 -4.44 14.77
N MET A 209 -14.36 -4.44 16.01
CA MET A 209 -15.11 -4.07 17.21
C MET A 209 -14.89 -2.62 17.63
N GLY A 210 -14.12 -1.84 16.86
CA GLY A 210 -13.85 -0.43 17.18
C GLY A 210 -12.72 -0.20 18.18
N GLY A 211 -11.94 -1.23 18.52
CA GLY A 211 -10.77 -1.10 19.36
C GLY A 211 -9.53 -0.69 18.58
N TYR A 212 -8.47 -0.32 19.30
CA TYR A 212 -7.14 -0.06 18.74
C TYR A 212 -6.08 -0.97 19.38
N TRP A 213 -5.05 -1.28 18.61
CA TRP A 213 -3.94 -2.16 19.01
C TRP A 213 -2.90 -1.31 19.75
N ILE A 214 -2.55 -1.65 21.00
CA ILE A 214 -1.58 -0.91 21.81
C ILE A 214 -0.59 -1.84 22.53
N GLY A 215 0.64 -1.34 22.72
CA GLY A 215 1.66 -1.91 23.61
C GLY A 215 2.73 -2.72 22.89
N GLY A 216 2.33 -3.82 22.26
CA GLY A 216 3.25 -4.82 21.71
C GLY A 216 4.13 -4.32 20.56
N HIS A 217 5.12 -5.13 20.22
CA HIS A 217 5.99 -4.90 19.07
C HIS A 217 5.27 -5.34 17.79
N ASP A 218 4.93 -4.40 16.90
CA ASP A 218 4.27 -4.67 15.61
C ASP A 218 5.31 -4.70 14.48
N PRO A 219 5.73 -5.89 13.99
CA PRO A 219 6.64 -5.94 12.85
C PRO A 219 6.03 -5.25 11.64
N SER A 220 6.77 -4.31 11.03
CA SER A 220 6.20 -3.49 9.95
C SER A 220 5.82 -4.35 8.73
N GLY A 221 4.51 -4.63 8.62
CA GLY A 221 3.95 -5.37 7.49
C GLY A 221 4.15 -4.68 6.14
N HIS A 222 4.17 -3.34 6.12
CA HIS A 222 4.45 -2.56 4.92
C HIS A 222 5.88 -2.75 4.44
N ILE A 223 6.87 -2.60 5.33
CA ILE A 223 8.29 -2.79 4.98
C ILE A 223 8.54 -4.23 4.56
N PHE A 224 7.96 -5.19 5.28
CA PHE A 224 8.01 -6.60 4.92
C PHE A 224 7.52 -6.84 3.49
N LEU A 225 6.29 -6.39 3.19
CA LEU A 225 5.62 -6.66 1.93
C LEU A 225 6.29 -5.94 0.75
N ILE A 226 6.67 -4.67 0.92
CA ILE A 226 7.39 -3.90 -0.11
C ILE A 226 8.77 -4.51 -0.38
N THR A 227 9.48 -4.97 0.66
CA THR A 227 10.77 -5.66 0.50
C THR A 227 10.62 -6.93 -0.35
N LEU A 228 9.60 -7.76 -0.08
CA LEU A 228 9.33 -8.94 -0.89
C LEU A 228 9.08 -8.60 -2.36
N MET A 229 8.31 -7.53 -2.64
CA MET A 229 8.05 -7.08 -4.02
C MET A 229 9.32 -6.60 -4.73
N CYS A 230 10.13 -5.78 -4.06
CA CYS A 230 11.41 -5.30 -4.59
C CYS A 230 12.33 -6.46 -4.93
N MET A 231 12.51 -7.41 -4.00
CA MET A 231 13.37 -8.58 -4.21
C MET A 231 12.82 -9.48 -5.32
N PHE A 232 11.49 -9.65 -5.40
CA PHE A 232 10.88 -10.43 -6.47
C PHE A 232 11.12 -9.81 -7.85
N LEU A 233 10.77 -8.54 -8.05
CA LEU A 233 10.91 -7.88 -9.36
C LEU A 233 12.37 -7.77 -9.80
N LEU A 234 13.29 -7.42 -8.89
CA LEU A 234 14.72 -7.41 -9.20
C LEU A 234 15.24 -8.81 -9.54
N GLY A 235 14.83 -9.82 -8.78
CA GLY A 235 15.16 -11.21 -9.08
C GLY A 235 14.69 -11.66 -10.47
N GLU A 236 13.50 -11.24 -10.89
CA GLU A 236 12.98 -11.51 -12.24
C GLU A 236 13.71 -10.68 -13.31
N LEU A 237 14.03 -9.42 -13.03
CA LEU A 237 14.84 -8.57 -13.90
C LEU A 237 16.22 -9.19 -14.17
N GLN A 238 16.83 -9.84 -13.17
CA GLN A 238 18.09 -10.57 -13.36
C GLN A 238 17.95 -11.71 -14.39
N ALA A 239 16.83 -12.44 -14.34
CA ALA A 239 16.60 -13.60 -15.18
C ALA A 239 16.29 -13.21 -16.64
N ILE A 240 15.47 -12.18 -16.84
CA ILE A 240 14.96 -11.80 -18.16
C ILE A 240 15.66 -10.58 -18.77
N GLY A 241 16.36 -9.77 -17.97
CA GLY A 241 16.84 -8.43 -18.34
C GLY A 241 17.73 -8.41 -19.58
N LYS A 242 18.63 -9.40 -19.74
CA LYS A 242 19.47 -9.50 -20.94
C LYS A 242 18.67 -9.80 -22.22
N ARG A 243 17.58 -10.57 -22.11
CA ARG A 243 16.67 -10.84 -23.24
C ARG A 243 15.85 -9.60 -23.55
N ALA A 244 15.31 -8.97 -22.50
CA ALA A 244 14.53 -7.75 -22.62
C ALA A 244 15.32 -6.61 -23.24
N LEU A 245 16.57 -6.38 -22.82
CA LEU A 245 17.43 -5.34 -23.37
C LEU A 245 17.74 -5.56 -24.86
N ARG A 246 17.93 -6.82 -25.29
CA ARG A 246 18.13 -7.14 -26.71
C ARG A 246 16.90 -6.81 -27.54
N VAL A 247 15.71 -7.17 -27.05
CA VAL A 247 14.43 -6.84 -27.71
C VAL A 247 14.21 -5.32 -27.74
N LEU A 248 14.50 -4.61 -26.65
CA LEU A 248 14.32 -3.17 -26.58
C LEU A 248 15.18 -2.42 -27.62
N LYS A 249 16.44 -2.88 -27.81
CA LYS A 249 17.38 -2.29 -28.77
C LYS A 249 16.96 -2.44 -30.25
N THR A 250 16.09 -3.39 -30.59
CA THR A 250 15.67 -3.59 -31.98
C THR A 250 14.46 -2.74 -32.41
N HIS A 251 13.78 -2.08 -31.46
CA HIS A 251 12.54 -1.35 -31.74
C HIS A 251 12.78 0.10 -32.21
N ASN A 252 13.38 0.27 -33.39
CA ASN A 252 13.58 1.59 -34.01
C ASN A 252 12.27 2.24 -34.49
N LYS A 253 11.25 1.45 -34.84
CA LYS A 253 9.97 1.93 -35.38
C LYS A 253 9.17 2.77 -34.37
N TYR A 254 9.19 2.41 -33.09
CA TYR A 254 8.52 3.18 -32.04
C TYR A 254 9.09 4.60 -31.93
N TRP A 255 10.42 4.72 -31.93
CA TRP A 255 11.10 6.02 -31.85
C TRP A 255 10.80 6.92 -33.05
N GLN A 256 10.63 6.33 -34.24
CA GLN A 256 10.19 7.08 -35.42
C GLN A 256 8.76 7.60 -35.24
N GLN A 257 7.82 6.74 -34.83
CA GLN A 257 6.43 7.15 -34.59
C GLN A 257 6.31 8.22 -33.49
N LEU A 258 7.04 8.06 -32.39
CA LEU A 258 7.10 9.03 -31.29
C LEU A 258 7.61 10.38 -31.79
N ARG A 259 8.66 10.38 -32.61
CA ARG A 259 9.22 11.59 -33.19
C ARG A 259 8.21 12.28 -34.11
N GLU A 260 7.63 11.56 -35.07
CA GLU A 260 6.68 12.11 -36.05
C GLU A 260 5.46 12.76 -35.37
N HIS A 261 4.76 11.99 -34.52
CA HIS A 261 3.54 12.47 -33.86
C HIS A 261 3.87 13.50 -32.77
N GLY A 262 4.96 13.30 -32.02
CA GLY A 262 5.42 14.23 -31.00
C GLY A 262 5.83 15.59 -31.57
N THR A 263 6.53 15.61 -32.72
CA THR A 263 6.85 16.88 -33.39
C THR A 263 5.59 17.57 -33.89
N SER A 264 4.61 16.85 -34.45
CA SER A 264 3.35 17.45 -34.93
C SER A 264 2.56 18.12 -33.80
N VAL A 265 2.52 17.50 -32.62
CA VAL A 265 1.85 18.06 -31.44
C VAL A 265 2.60 19.29 -30.90
N LEU A 266 3.93 19.20 -30.77
CA LEU A 266 4.74 20.28 -30.20
C LEU A 266 4.83 21.52 -31.12
N THR A 267 4.90 21.32 -32.43
CA THR A 267 4.94 22.43 -33.40
C THR A 267 3.56 22.98 -33.73
N LEU A 268 2.50 22.45 -33.10
CA LEU A 268 1.11 22.76 -33.41
C LEU A 268 0.90 22.69 -34.94
N GLY A 269 1.17 21.53 -35.55
CA GLY A 269 1.24 21.37 -37.00
C GLY A 269 0.04 21.97 -37.76
N GLY A 270 -1.16 21.90 -37.18
CA GLY A 270 -2.36 22.56 -37.69
C GLY A 270 -2.30 24.09 -37.78
N LEU A 271 -1.64 24.76 -36.82
CA LEU A 271 -1.38 26.21 -36.86
C LEU A 271 -0.34 26.57 -37.92
N TRP A 272 0.74 25.78 -38.05
CA TRP A 272 1.75 26.02 -39.08
C TRP A 272 1.15 25.91 -40.49
N ASN A 273 0.25 24.94 -40.70
CA ASN A 273 -0.44 24.75 -41.98
C ASN A 273 -1.37 25.93 -42.32
N LEU A 274 -1.96 26.55 -41.29
CA LEU A 274 -2.83 27.73 -41.39
C LEU A 274 -2.03 29.01 -41.69
N VAL A 275 -0.81 29.12 -41.16
CA VAL A 275 0.15 30.19 -41.48
C VAL A 275 0.72 30.03 -42.89
N ALA A 276 1.05 28.80 -43.30
CA ALA A 276 1.60 28.50 -44.63
C ALA A 276 0.56 28.66 -45.76
N HIS A 277 -0.71 28.36 -45.48
CA HIS A 277 -1.81 28.46 -46.45
C HIS A 277 -2.95 29.32 -45.87
N PRO A 278 -2.85 30.65 -45.94
CA PRO A 278 -3.85 31.55 -45.38
C PRO A 278 -5.21 31.37 -46.09
N PRO A 279 -6.31 31.21 -45.35
CA PRO A 279 -7.63 30.99 -45.94
C PRO A 279 -8.16 32.24 -46.63
N ALA A 280 -8.76 32.07 -47.81
CA ALA A 280 -9.33 33.17 -48.59
C ALA A 280 -10.62 33.73 -47.97
N THR A 281 -11.31 32.98 -47.10
CA THR A 281 -12.60 33.38 -46.51
C THR A 281 -12.66 33.17 -45.00
N LYS A 282 -13.35 34.06 -44.26
CA LYS A 282 -13.60 33.90 -42.81
C LYS A 282 -14.26 32.55 -42.46
N LYS A 283 -15.15 32.03 -43.31
CA LYS A 283 -15.77 30.70 -43.14
C LYS A 283 -14.76 29.56 -43.19
N GLN A 284 -13.73 29.66 -44.04
CA GLN A 284 -12.65 28.69 -44.11
C GLN A 284 -11.72 28.82 -42.89
N LEU A 285 -11.45 30.04 -42.44
CA LEU A 285 -10.68 30.31 -41.22
C LEU A 285 -11.31 29.64 -39.98
N PHE A 286 -12.61 29.86 -39.75
CA PHE A 286 -13.33 29.22 -38.64
C PHE A 286 -13.36 27.68 -38.76
N LYS A 287 -13.52 27.14 -39.98
CA LYS A 287 -13.47 25.70 -40.21
C LYS A 287 -12.10 25.11 -39.91
N GLN A 288 -11.03 25.76 -40.34
CA GLN A 288 -9.65 25.31 -40.08
C GLN A 288 -9.29 25.43 -38.59
N LEU A 289 -9.64 26.54 -37.93
CA LEU A 289 -9.43 26.70 -36.48
C LEU A 289 -10.17 25.64 -35.66
N GLY A 290 -11.39 25.26 -36.06
CA GLY A 290 -12.15 24.20 -35.41
C GLY A 290 -11.57 22.78 -35.61
N LEU A 291 -10.77 22.57 -36.67
CA LEU A 291 -10.14 21.28 -36.97
C LEU A 291 -8.81 21.07 -36.22
N ILE A 292 -8.14 22.14 -35.78
CA ILE A 292 -6.85 22.06 -35.08
C ILE A 292 -6.94 21.24 -33.78
N PRO A 293 -7.91 21.46 -32.87
CA PRO A 293 -8.04 20.63 -31.67
C PRO A 293 -8.29 19.16 -31.98
N LEU A 294 -9.03 18.87 -33.07
CA LEU A 294 -9.33 17.50 -33.49
C LEU A 294 -8.07 16.78 -33.99
N ASP A 295 -7.26 17.46 -34.81
CA ASP A 295 -5.98 16.94 -35.34
C ASP A 295 -4.97 16.67 -34.21
N ILE A 296 -4.84 17.62 -33.26
CA ILE A 296 -4.02 17.43 -32.07
C ILE A 296 -4.53 16.25 -31.23
N SER A 297 -5.84 16.15 -31.01
CA SER A 297 -6.44 15.03 -30.26
C SER A 297 -6.19 13.69 -30.95
N GLN A 298 -6.25 13.64 -32.28
CA GLN A 298 -5.95 12.43 -33.04
C GLN A 298 -4.49 12.02 -32.89
N HIS A 299 -3.54 12.96 -33.05
CA HIS A 299 -2.13 12.69 -32.83
C HIS A 299 -1.83 12.28 -31.39
N LEU A 300 -2.45 12.91 -30.39
CA LEU A 300 -2.34 12.51 -28.98
C LEU A 300 -2.88 11.09 -28.74
N THR A 301 -4.00 10.73 -29.36
CA THR A 301 -4.60 9.39 -29.24
C THR A 301 -3.71 8.33 -29.88
N GLN A 302 -3.14 8.62 -31.06
CA GLN A 302 -2.19 7.74 -31.73
C GLN A 302 -0.89 7.59 -30.92
N LEU A 303 -0.38 8.70 -30.37
CA LEU A 303 0.80 8.71 -29.51
C LEU A 303 0.56 7.87 -28.25
N PHE A 304 -0.55 8.12 -27.57
CA PHE A 304 -0.96 7.36 -26.39
C PHE A 304 -1.11 5.88 -26.71
N GLY A 305 -1.80 5.53 -27.79
CA GLY A 305 -1.97 4.15 -28.22
C GLY A 305 -0.65 3.46 -28.57
N ALA A 306 0.26 4.15 -29.28
CA ALA A 306 1.59 3.64 -29.62
C ALA A 306 2.45 3.45 -28.37
N THR A 307 2.46 4.42 -27.45
CA THR A 307 3.18 4.33 -26.17
C THR A 307 2.60 3.25 -25.27
N ALA A 308 1.28 3.14 -25.14
CA ALA A 308 0.62 2.10 -24.36
C ALA A 308 0.94 0.71 -24.93
N LYS A 309 0.84 0.53 -26.25
CA LYS A 309 1.24 -0.72 -26.92
C LYS A 309 2.72 -1.03 -26.69
N PHE A 310 3.60 -0.03 -26.82
CA PHE A 310 5.03 -0.19 -26.62
C PHE A 310 5.37 -0.63 -25.19
N ILE A 311 4.81 0.05 -24.18
CA ILE A 311 5.10 -0.21 -22.77
C ILE A 311 4.42 -1.49 -22.29
N VAL A 312 3.13 -1.66 -22.58
CA VAL A 312 2.34 -2.78 -22.05
C VAL A 312 2.64 -4.05 -22.85
N TRP A 313 2.62 -4.01 -24.18
CA TRP A 313 2.68 -5.23 -24.99
C TRP A 313 4.08 -5.56 -25.52
N GLU A 314 4.77 -4.56 -26.08
CA GLU A 314 6.04 -4.82 -26.76
C GLU A 314 7.19 -4.99 -25.77
N ASN A 315 7.25 -4.13 -24.74
CA ASN A 315 8.35 -4.03 -23.79
C ASN A 315 7.87 -3.89 -22.32
N PRO A 316 7.18 -4.90 -21.76
CA PRO A 316 6.70 -4.86 -20.38
C PRO A 316 7.81 -4.77 -19.32
N VAL A 317 9.07 -4.98 -19.69
CA VAL A 317 10.21 -4.70 -18.80
C VAL A 317 10.23 -3.25 -18.30
N VAL A 318 9.69 -2.31 -19.09
CA VAL A 318 9.55 -0.90 -18.67
C VAL A 318 8.63 -0.81 -17.45
N LEU A 319 7.48 -1.49 -17.48
CA LEU A 319 6.56 -1.56 -16.32
C LEU A 319 7.23 -2.22 -15.12
N LEU A 320 8.02 -3.28 -15.34
CA LEU A 320 8.75 -3.94 -14.26
C LEU A 320 9.73 -2.99 -13.57
N VAL A 321 10.51 -2.23 -14.34
CA VAL A 321 11.45 -1.23 -13.80
C VAL A 321 10.70 -0.09 -13.09
N LEU A 322 9.61 0.41 -13.68
CA LEU A 322 8.78 1.45 -13.08
C LEU A 322 8.18 0.99 -11.75
N PHE A 323 7.67 -0.25 -11.67
CA PHE A 323 7.10 -0.79 -10.43
C PHE A 323 8.19 -1.05 -9.39
N THR A 324 9.35 -1.54 -9.81
CA THR A 324 10.50 -1.67 -8.90
C THR A 324 10.88 -0.33 -8.29
N PHE A 325 10.94 0.73 -9.10
CA PHE A 325 11.19 2.08 -8.62
C PHE A 325 10.08 2.58 -7.69
N LEU A 326 8.81 2.35 -8.03
CA LEU A 326 7.68 2.75 -7.20
C LEU A 326 7.70 2.05 -5.84
N TRP A 327 7.98 0.75 -5.79
CA TRP A 327 8.09 0.01 -4.53
C TRP A 327 9.29 0.45 -3.71
N TRP A 328 10.44 0.70 -4.36
CA TRP A 328 11.60 1.27 -3.69
C TRP A 328 11.31 2.66 -3.11
N TRP A 329 10.62 3.52 -3.85
CA TRP A 329 10.17 4.82 -3.37
C TRP A 329 9.19 4.70 -2.20
N SER A 330 8.22 3.78 -2.30
CA SER A 330 7.28 3.48 -1.22
C SER A 330 7.99 2.99 0.04
N LEU A 331 9.06 2.21 -0.10
CA LEU A 331 9.89 1.78 1.02
C LEU A 331 10.52 2.99 1.71
N LEU A 332 11.11 3.90 0.92
CA LEU A 332 11.75 5.12 1.44
C LEU A 332 10.75 6.03 2.18
N ILE A 333 9.56 6.26 1.60
CA ILE A 333 8.53 7.05 2.27
C ILE A 333 8.06 6.38 3.57
N THR A 334 7.92 5.05 3.55
CA THR A 334 7.50 4.28 4.74
C THR A 334 8.54 4.38 5.85
N THR A 335 9.83 4.36 5.53
CA THR A 335 10.90 4.47 6.52
C THR A 335 11.04 5.87 7.11
N ILE A 336 10.64 6.91 6.37
CA ILE A 336 10.67 8.30 6.84
C ILE A 336 9.43 8.64 7.70
N ALA A 337 8.24 8.24 7.24
CA ALA A 337 6.96 8.73 7.77
C ALA A 337 6.33 7.83 8.85
N PHE A 338 6.68 6.54 8.90
CA PHE A 338 5.97 5.56 9.72
C PHE A 338 6.91 4.67 10.53
N HIS A 339 6.36 4.11 11.62
CA HIS A 339 6.97 3.07 12.44
C HIS A 339 8.25 3.45 13.18
N THR A 340 8.52 2.75 14.27
CA THR A 340 9.80 2.89 14.98
C THR A 340 10.90 2.09 14.27
N LEU A 341 12.17 2.46 14.47
CA LEU A 341 13.32 1.74 13.89
C LEU A 341 13.24 0.22 14.12
N TRP A 342 12.81 -0.21 15.31
CA TRP A 342 12.71 -1.63 15.65
C TRP A 342 11.61 -2.35 14.87
N GLU A 343 10.44 -1.73 14.70
CA GLU A 343 9.35 -2.25 13.86
C GLU A 343 9.80 -2.36 12.40
N GLN A 344 10.57 -1.38 11.92
CA GLN A 344 11.13 -1.38 10.57
C GLN A 344 12.17 -2.50 10.37
N LEU A 345 13.10 -2.65 11.31
CA LEU A 345 14.14 -3.69 11.28
C LEU A 345 13.55 -5.10 11.33
N SER A 346 12.55 -5.32 12.19
CA SER A 346 11.88 -6.62 12.29
C SER A 346 11.12 -6.98 11.02
N GLY A 347 10.38 -6.04 10.41
CA GLY A 347 9.72 -6.24 9.13
C GLY A 347 10.71 -6.58 7.99
N LEU A 348 11.83 -5.85 7.94
CA LEU A 348 12.91 -6.11 6.97
C LEU A 348 13.54 -7.50 7.18
N LEU A 349 13.85 -7.85 8.43
CA LEU A 349 14.44 -9.15 8.78
C LEU A 349 13.52 -10.30 8.38
N CYS A 350 12.23 -10.21 8.72
CA CYS A 350 11.23 -11.21 8.35
C CYS A 350 11.14 -11.40 6.82
N ALA A 351 11.25 -10.33 6.03
CA ALA A 351 11.29 -10.46 4.57
C ALA A 351 12.59 -11.15 4.10
N TYR A 352 13.73 -10.76 4.66
CA TYR A 352 15.04 -11.26 4.26
C TYR A 352 15.31 -12.72 4.63
N ILE A 353 14.71 -13.25 5.70
CA ILE A 353 14.87 -14.66 6.09
C ILE A 353 14.48 -15.59 4.93
N VAL A 354 13.33 -15.35 4.31
CA VAL A 354 12.84 -16.19 3.20
C VAL A 354 13.35 -15.70 1.87
N ALA A 355 13.20 -14.41 1.55
CA ALA A 355 13.61 -13.89 0.24
C ALA A 355 15.13 -13.96 0.05
N GLY A 356 15.90 -13.71 1.11
CA GLY A 356 17.35 -13.89 1.12
C GLY A 356 17.74 -15.32 0.76
N PHE A 357 17.16 -16.30 1.44
CA PHE A 357 17.40 -17.72 1.17
C PHE A 357 17.01 -18.12 -0.26
N VAL A 358 15.82 -17.71 -0.70
CA VAL A 358 15.28 -17.98 -2.04
C VAL A 358 16.22 -17.46 -3.12
N TYR A 359 16.65 -16.20 -3.04
CA TYR A 359 17.52 -15.59 -4.04
C TYR A 359 19.00 -15.95 -3.88
N TRP A 360 19.41 -16.48 -2.73
CA TRP A 360 20.75 -17.02 -2.55
C TRP A 360 20.89 -18.42 -3.16
N LYS A 361 19.89 -19.30 -2.97
CA LYS A 361 19.95 -20.72 -3.36
C LYS A 361 19.27 -21.06 -4.69
N LEU A 362 18.20 -20.37 -5.06
CA LEU A 362 17.37 -20.72 -6.24
C LEU A 362 17.68 -19.86 -7.49
N VAL A 363 18.68 -18.98 -7.43
CA VAL A 363 19.16 -18.14 -8.56
C VAL A 363 20.24 -18.85 -9.35
#